data_AF-A0A0Q5UT33-F1
#
_entry.id   AF-A0A0Q5UT33-F1
#
_cell.length_a   1.000
_cell.length_b   1.000
_cell.length_c   1.000
_cell.angle_alpha   90.00
_cell.angle_beta   90.00
_cell.angle_gamma   90.00
#
_symmetry.space_group_name_H-M   'P 1'
#
loop_
_entity.id
_entity.type
_entity.pdbx_description
1 polymer ?
#
loop_
_entity_poly.entity_id
_entity_poly.type
_entity_poly.pdbx_seq_one_letter_code
_entity_poly.pdbx_strand_id
1 'polypeptide(L)'
;MNKIILGFLLGVLTSFLILYHITWRELISPEILKVGFATFLALLAGLIALYQVKANVISSARIKWIEEFKTNVSEFIAFSNECLFAYDLHAKKGEDNETEYFNKYYEATVKAHIFENKIRINLNLNEVLHNAIDEDLDRIKEIMMHETKGLKEKEELVSQEFNRLATHTSQMIKLEWEKSKKMFYSRWWEKLNDEN
;
A
#
# COMPACT_ATOMS: atom_id res chain seq x y z
N MET A 1 20.89 26.62 -13.58
CA MET A 1 19.70 26.77 -14.43
C MET A 1 19.33 25.40 -15.01
N ASN A 2 18.09 24.94 -14.80
CA ASN A 2 17.69 23.56 -15.10
C ASN A 2 17.67 23.32 -16.63
N LYS A 3 18.31 22.26 -17.14
CA LYS A 3 18.44 21.99 -18.59
C LYS A 3 17.09 21.91 -19.30
N ILE A 4 16.05 21.49 -18.57
CA ILE A 4 14.67 21.41 -19.04
C ILE A 4 14.09 22.81 -19.30
N ILE A 5 14.36 23.78 -18.42
CA ILE A 5 13.87 25.16 -18.56
C ILE A 5 14.56 25.85 -19.75
N LEU A 6 15.86 25.61 -19.93
CA LEU A 6 16.60 26.13 -21.08
C LEU A 6 16.08 25.55 -22.41
N GLY A 7 15.79 24.25 -22.45
CA GLY A 7 15.20 23.61 -23.63
C GLY A 7 13.81 24.13 -23.97
N PHE A 8 12.97 24.35 -22.96
CA PHE A 8 11.64 24.95 -23.15
C PHE A 8 11.73 26.39 -23.68
N LEU A 9 12.60 27.23 -23.09
CA LEU A 9 12.80 28.61 -23.52
C LEU A 9 13.32 28.69 -24.96
N LEU A 10 14.26 27.83 -25.34
CA LEU A 10 14.76 27.74 -26.72
C LEU A 10 13.66 27.32 -27.70
N GLY A 11 12.80 26.36 -27.31
CA GLY A 11 11.66 25.92 -28.12
C GLY A 11 10.60 27.02 -28.32
N VAL A 12 10.32 27.80 -27.28
CA VAL A 12 9.41 28.95 -27.37
C VAL A 12 10.01 30.05 -28.24
N LEU A 13 11.29 30.40 -28.04
CA LEU A 13 11.95 31.47 -28.80
C LEU A 13 12.04 31.15 -30.30
N THR A 14 12.38 29.90 -30.64
CA THR A 14 12.39 29.43 -32.03
C THR A 14 11.01 29.44 -32.66
N SER A 15 9.97 29.04 -31.92
CA SER A 15 8.57 29.11 -32.38
C SER A 15 8.13 30.56 -32.66
N PHE A 16 8.50 31.51 -31.80
CA PHE A 16 8.20 32.94 -31.98
C PHE A 16 8.93 33.55 -33.19
N LEU A 17 10.21 33.19 -33.41
CA LEU A 17 10.98 33.66 -34.55
C LEU A 17 10.41 33.13 -35.88
N ILE A 18 9.92 31.89 -35.89
CA ILE A 18 9.23 31.29 -37.05
C ILE A 18 7.90 32.00 -37.31
N LEU A 19 7.11 32.28 -36.28
CA LEU A 19 5.84 33.01 -36.37
C LEU A 19 6.01 34.46 -36.85
N TYR A 20 7.13 35.12 -36.51
CA TYR A 20 7.41 36.51 -36.91
C TYR A 20 7.67 36.67 -38.41
N HIS A 21 8.23 35.63 -39.07
CA HIS A 21 8.65 35.71 -40.46
C HIS A 21 7.60 35.18 -41.47
N ILE A 22 6.59 34.46 -40.99
CA ILE A 22 5.53 33.84 -41.82
C ILE A 22 4.32 34.77 -41.90
N THR A 23 3.83 35.03 -43.12
CA THR A 23 2.61 35.82 -43.28
C THR A 23 1.38 35.02 -42.80
N TRP A 24 0.41 35.67 -42.14
CA TRP A 24 -0.78 34.99 -41.58
C TRP A 24 -1.53 34.09 -42.57
N ARG A 25 -1.44 34.34 -43.89
CA ARG A 25 -1.99 33.47 -44.94
C ARG A 25 -1.26 32.13 -45.09
N GLU A 26 0.05 32.10 -44.91
CA GLU A 26 0.86 30.89 -44.98
C GLU A 26 0.69 30.03 -43.72
N LEU A 27 0.50 30.66 -42.56
CA LEU A 27 0.20 30.00 -41.28
C LEU A 27 -1.12 29.21 -41.28
N ILE A 28 -2.11 29.63 -42.07
CA ILE A 28 -3.40 28.94 -42.23
C ILE A 28 -3.35 27.94 -43.40
N SER A 29 -2.18 27.76 -44.04
CA SER A 29 -2.03 26.74 -45.06
C SER A 29 -2.39 25.35 -44.47
N PRO A 30 -3.12 24.51 -45.23
CA PRO A 30 -3.50 23.18 -44.77
C PRO A 30 -2.30 22.31 -44.33
N GLU A 31 -1.12 22.56 -44.90
CA GLU A 31 0.11 21.84 -44.58
C GLU A 31 0.65 22.21 -43.20
N ILE A 32 0.73 23.51 -42.87
CA ILE A 32 1.18 23.97 -41.56
C ILE A 32 0.20 23.53 -40.46
N LEU A 33 -1.12 23.58 -40.72
CA LEU A 33 -2.14 23.08 -39.80
C LEU A 33 -2.02 21.56 -39.56
N LYS A 34 -1.74 20.75 -40.60
CA LYS A 34 -1.50 19.31 -40.45
C LYS A 34 -0.29 19.01 -39.56
N VAL A 35 0.82 19.72 -39.77
CA VAL A 35 2.04 19.55 -38.96
C VAL A 35 1.81 19.98 -37.51
N GLY A 36 1.14 21.12 -37.30
CA GLY A 36 0.79 21.61 -35.97
C GLY A 36 -0.14 20.64 -35.23
N PHE A 37 -1.16 20.10 -35.91
CA PHE A 37 -2.06 19.10 -35.34
C PHE A 37 -1.35 17.77 -35.04
N ALA A 38 -0.47 17.29 -35.92
CA ALA A 38 0.33 16.10 -35.67
C ALA A 38 1.26 16.28 -34.46
N THR A 39 1.87 17.45 -34.31
CA THR A 39 2.73 17.78 -33.16
C THR A 39 1.91 17.87 -31.87
N PHE A 40 0.71 18.47 -31.92
CA PHE A 40 -0.21 18.49 -30.79
C PHE A 40 -0.62 17.07 -30.36
N LEU A 41 -0.99 16.20 -31.30
CA LEU A 41 -1.31 14.80 -31.01
C LEU A 41 -0.11 14.04 -30.42
N ALA A 42 1.10 14.27 -30.94
CA ALA A 42 2.31 13.65 -30.40
C ALA A 42 2.59 14.10 -28.95
N LEU A 43 2.40 15.39 -28.64
CA LEU A 43 2.54 15.91 -27.28
C LEU A 43 1.47 15.34 -26.34
N LEU A 44 0.23 15.24 -26.80
CA LEU A 44 -0.87 14.65 -26.04
C LEU A 44 -0.61 13.15 -25.75
N ALA A 45 -0.15 12.40 -26.74
CA ALA A 45 0.25 11.00 -26.59
C ALA A 45 1.41 10.86 -25.59
N GLY A 46 2.41 11.73 -25.65
CA GLY A 46 3.51 11.78 -24.69
C GLY A 46 3.03 12.05 -23.25
N LEU A 47 2.09 12.98 -23.06
CA LEU A 47 1.49 13.25 -21.76
C LEU A 47 0.72 12.03 -21.23
N ILE A 48 -0.12 11.41 -22.06
CA ILE A 48 -0.87 10.19 -21.70
C ILE A 48 0.08 9.06 -21.29
N ALA A 49 1.15 8.84 -22.06
CA ALA A 49 2.16 7.83 -21.75
C ALA A 49 2.85 8.10 -20.39
N LEU A 50 3.19 9.36 -20.09
CA LEU A 50 3.76 9.74 -18.79
C LEU A 50 2.79 9.48 -17.63
N TYR A 51 1.50 9.78 -17.82
CA TYR A 51 0.48 9.47 -16.82
C TYR A 51 0.33 7.96 -16.59
N GLN A 52 0.34 7.16 -17.66
CA GLN A 52 0.29 5.69 -17.56
C GLN A 52 1.50 5.12 -16.81
N VAL A 53 2.71 5.60 -17.09
CA VAL A 53 3.93 5.15 -16.38
C VAL A 53 3.82 5.45 -14.89
N LYS A 54 3.41 6.66 -14.51
CA LYS A 54 3.21 7.02 -13.09
C LYS A 54 2.14 6.17 -12.43
N ALA A 55 1.00 5.96 -13.09
CA ALA A 55 -0.08 5.13 -12.60
C ALA A 55 0.37 3.67 -12.36
N ASN A 56 1.15 3.11 -13.30
CA ASN A 56 1.71 1.77 -13.16
C ASN A 56 2.66 1.65 -11.97
N VAL A 57 3.53 2.64 -11.76
CA VAL A 57 4.45 2.66 -10.60
C VAL A 57 3.67 2.70 -9.28
N ILE A 58 2.63 3.54 -9.18
CA ILE A 58 1.80 3.64 -7.96
C ILE A 58 1.03 2.33 -7.73
N SER A 59 0.44 1.76 -8.79
CA SER A 59 -0.27 0.47 -8.69
C SER A 59 0.65 -0.64 -8.22
N SER A 60 1.86 -0.74 -8.79
CA SER A 60 2.85 -1.74 -8.40
C SER A 60 3.28 -1.57 -6.94
N ALA A 61 3.53 -0.33 -6.50
CA ALA A 61 3.86 -0.03 -5.10
C ALA A 61 2.73 -0.43 -4.14
N ARG A 62 1.47 -0.18 -4.51
CA ARG A 62 0.31 -0.57 -3.70
C ARG A 62 0.16 -2.09 -3.63
N ILE A 63 0.38 -2.82 -4.72
CA ILE A 63 0.35 -4.29 -4.73
C ILE A 63 1.42 -4.86 -3.80
N LYS A 64 2.66 -4.35 -3.91
CA LYS A 64 3.77 -4.75 -3.02
C LYS A 64 3.45 -4.46 -1.56
N TRP A 65 2.89 -3.29 -1.26
CA TRP A 65 2.44 -2.94 0.08
C TRP A 65 1.38 -3.92 0.61
N ILE A 66 0.38 -4.29 -0.21
CA ILE A 66 -0.64 -5.29 0.17
C ILE A 66 0.01 -6.64 0.52
N GLU A 67 0.96 -7.11 -0.29
CA GLU A 67 1.66 -8.39 -0.08
C GLU A 67 2.51 -8.38 1.19
N GLU A 68 3.25 -7.31 1.42
CA GLU A 68 4.03 -7.09 2.64
C GLU A 68 3.12 -7.03 3.87
N PHE A 69 1.99 -6.32 3.78
CA PHE A 69 1.04 -6.19 4.89
C PHE A 69 0.42 -7.55 5.26
N LYS A 70 -0.02 -8.33 4.27
CA LYS A 70 -0.51 -9.71 4.49
C LYS A 70 0.53 -10.55 5.22
N THR A 71 1.76 -10.51 4.73
CA THR A 71 2.88 -11.26 5.32
C THR A 71 3.09 -10.85 6.76
N ASN A 72 3.15 -9.54 7.05
CA ASN A 72 3.33 -9.05 8.40
C ASN A 72 2.21 -9.50 9.36
N VAL A 73 0.95 -9.47 8.93
CA VAL A 73 -0.18 -9.96 9.74
C VAL A 73 -0.08 -11.47 9.98
N SER A 74 0.22 -12.26 8.95
CA SER A 74 0.38 -13.71 9.11
C SER A 74 1.53 -14.09 10.04
N GLU A 75 2.68 -13.42 9.91
CA GLU A 75 3.84 -13.65 10.77
C GLU A 75 3.55 -13.20 12.22
N PHE A 76 2.87 -12.07 12.42
CA PHE A 76 2.42 -11.66 13.75
C PHE A 76 1.54 -12.73 14.41
N ILE A 77 0.55 -13.27 13.70
CA ILE A 77 -0.32 -14.34 14.21
C ILE A 77 0.49 -15.60 14.53
N ALA A 78 1.44 -15.99 13.66
CA ALA A 78 2.27 -17.16 13.86
C ALA A 78 3.14 -17.04 15.12
N PHE A 79 3.88 -15.94 15.27
CA PHE A 79 4.74 -15.72 16.42
C PHE A 79 3.95 -15.51 17.72
N SER A 80 2.75 -14.92 17.65
CA SER A 80 1.88 -14.78 18.81
C SER A 80 1.36 -16.14 19.31
N ASN A 81 1.04 -17.07 18.41
CA ASN A 81 0.75 -18.46 18.77
C ASN A 81 1.98 -19.15 19.37
N GLU A 82 3.15 -18.99 18.75
CA GLU A 82 4.40 -19.55 19.27
C GLU A 82 4.70 -19.06 20.68
N CYS A 83 4.42 -17.78 21.00
CA CYS A 83 4.53 -17.25 22.35
C CYS A 83 3.65 -18.02 23.35
N LEU A 84 2.38 -18.25 23.01
CA LEU A 84 1.45 -18.98 23.88
C LEU A 84 1.94 -20.41 24.17
N PHE A 85 2.35 -21.13 23.13
CA PHE A 85 2.86 -22.50 23.28
C PHE A 85 4.18 -22.56 24.06
N ALA A 86 5.12 -21.67 23.76
CA ALA A 86 6.41 -21.64 24.43
C ALA A 86 6.28 -21.28 25.92
N TYR A 87 5.39 -20.34 26.25
CA TYR A 87 5.09 -19.97 27.64
C TYR A 87 4.49 -21.13 28.43
N ASP A 88 3.51 -21.84 27.85
CA ASP A 88 2.89 -22.99 28.52
C ASP A 88 3.85 -24.16 28.71
N LEU A 89 4.70 -24.43 27.71
CA LEU A 89 5.75 -25.45 27.83
C LEU A 89 6.76 -25.10 28.94
N HIS A 90 7.16 -23.83 29.03
CA HIS A 90 8.02 -23.33 30.10
C HIS A 90 7.33 -23.51 31.47
N ALA A 91 6.06 -23.12 31.60
CA ALA A 91 5.29 -23.24 32.84
C ALA A 91 5.10 -24.71 33.30
N LYS A 92 5.03 -25.66 32.37
CA LYS A 92 4.79 -27.09 32.66
C LYS A 92 6.06 -27.91 32.94
N LYS A 93 7.20 -27.56 32.33
CA LYS A 93 8.39 -28.45 32.31
C LYS A 93 9.33 -28.30 33.50
N GLY A 94 9.20 -27.27 34.33
CA GLY A 94 10.11 -27.06 35.47
C GLY A 94 11.59 -26.90 35.08
N GLU A 95 12.47 -26.81 36.08
CA GLU A 95 13.89 -26.38 35.97
C GLU A 95 14.73 -27.10 34.88
N ASP A 96 14.42 -28.36 34.53
CA ASP A 96 15.26 -29.19 33.65
C ASP A 96 15.38 -28.70 32.20
N ASN A 97 14.47 -27.83 31.71
CA ASN A 97 14.55 -27.21 30.38
C ASN A 97 14.12 -25.73 30.39
N GLU A 98 14.20 -25.09 31.56
CA GLU A 98 13.67 -23.74 31.79
C GLU A 98 14.24 -22.72 30.80
N THR A 99 15.56 -22.76 30.59
CA THR A 99 16.29 -21.85 29.70
C THR A 99 15.92 -22.00 28.23
N GLU A 100 15.68 -23.21 27.73
CA GLU A 100 15.37 -23.42 26.31
C GLU A 100 13.98 -22.86 25.96
N TYR A 101 12.96 -23.22 26.75
CA TYR A 101 11.60 -22.77 26.48
C TYR A 101 11.41 -21.28 26.78
N PHE A 102 12.11 -20.75 27.79
CA PHE A 102 12.15 -19.31 28.02
C PHE A 102 12.79 -18.55 26.85
N ASN A 103 13.89 -19.06 26.30
CA ASN A 103 14.53 -18.46 25.12
C ASN A 103 13.60 -18.50 23.90
N LYS A 104 12.89 -19.61 23.66
CA LYS A 104 11.88 -19.71 22.60
C LYS A 104 10.73 -18.71 22.79
N TYR A 105 10.21 -18.60 24.01
CA TYR A 105 9.18 -17.62 24.35
C TYR A 105 9.66 -16.18 24.09
N TYR A 106 10.88 -15.85 24.54
CA TYR A 106 11.46 -14.53 24.34
C TYR A 106 11.68 -14.22 22.85
N GLU A 107 12.22 -15.16 22.08
CA GLU A 107 12.42 -15.00 20.64
C GLU A 107 11.10 -14.78 19.90
N ALA A 108 10.09 -15.60 20.19
CA ALA A 108 8.76 -15.46 19.62
C ALA A 108 8.13 -14.10 19.99
N THR A 109 8.30 -13.65 21.23
CA THR A 109 7.77 -12.37 21.71
C THR A 109 8.40 -11.19 20.96
N VAL A 110 9.73 -11.22 20.79
CA VAL A 110 10.44 -10.19 20.03
C VAL A 110 9.97 -10.16 18.58
N LYS A 111 9.82 -11.32 17.94
CA LYS A 111 9.34 -11.40 16.55
C LYS A 111 7.90 -10.91 16.42
N ALA A 112 7.00 -11.34 17.31
CA ALA A 112 5.62 -10.84 17.33
C ALA A 112 5.60 -9.31 17.45
N HIS A 113 6.39 -8.73 18.35
CA HIS A 113 6.46 -7.28 18.51
C HIS A 113 7.04 -6.55 17.29
N ILE A 114 8.03 -7.13 16.60
CA ILE A 114 8.55 -6.57 15.34
C ILE A 114 7.44 -6.51 14.29
N PHE A 115 6.66 -7.58 14.13
CA PHE A 115 5.58 -7.60 13.13
C PHE A 115 4.39 -6.73 13.53
N GLU A 116 4.04 -6.66 14.81
CA GLU A 116 3.07 -5.70 15.35
C GLU A 116 3.44 -4.27 14.93
N ASN A 117 4.69 -3.85 15.19
CA ASN A 117 5.16 -2.52 14.84
C ASN A 117 5.15 -2.27 13.33
N LYS A 118 5.54 -3.27 12.51
CA LYS A 118 5.45 -3.17 11.04
C LYS A 118 4.01 -2.99 10.57
N ILE A 119 3.04 -3.66 11.20
CA ILE A 119 1.62 -3.47 10.89
C ILE A 119 1.22 -2.04 11.23
N ARG A 120 1.46 -1.58 12.47
CA ARG A 120 1.05 -0.25 12.95
C ARG A 120 1.63 0.91 12.14
N ILE A 121 2.90 0.83 11.74
CA ILE A 121 3.53 1.86 10.88
C ILE A 121 2.80 2.05 9.55
N ASN A 122 2.13 1.00 9.06
CA ASN A 122 1.38 1.02 7.81
C ASN A 122 -0.11 1.39 8.00
N LEU A 123 -0.57 1.62 9.23
CA LEU A 123 -1.96 1.96 9.49
C LEU A 123 -2.21 3.47 9.38
N ASN A 124 -3.33 3.83 8.75
CA ASN A 124 -3.88 5.18 8.80
C ASN A 124 -5.06 5.20 9.79
N LEU A 125 -4.81 5.60 11.04
CA LEU A 125 -5.81 5.52 12.13
C LEU A 125 -7.07 6.37 11.92
N ASN A 126 -7.09 7.24 10.91
CA ASN A 126 -8.29 7.98 10.50
C ASN A 126 -9.28 7.11 9.68
N GLU A 127 -8.85 5.94 9.20
CA GLU A 127 -9.68 5.02 8.44
C GLU A 127 -10.23 3.92 9.34
N VAL A 128 -11.55 3.67 9.25
CA VAL A 128 -12.29 2.76 10.15
C VAL A 128 -11.66 1.37 10.23
N LEU A 129 -11.31 0.75 9.09
CA LEU A 129 -10.71 -0.58 9.07
C LEU A 129 -9.29 -0.62 9.62
N HIS A 130 -8.52 0.46 9.42
CA HIS A 130 -7.18 0.56 9.97
C HIS A 130 -7.22 0.71 11.49
N ASN A 131 -8.14 1.52 12.00
CA ASN A 131 -8.38 1.65 13.43
C ASN A 131 -8.84 0.31 14.05
N ALA A 132 -9.77 -0.40 13.40
CA ALA A 132 -10.22 -1.71 13.85
C ALA A 132 -9.08 -2.75 13.93
N ILE A 133 -8.14 -2.72 12.97
CA ILE A 133 -6.93 -3.55 13.01
C ILE A 133 -6.05 -3.19 14.21
N ASP A 134 -5.86 -1.89 14.48
CA ASP A 134 -5.08 -1.40 15.61
C ASP A 134 -5.67 -1.87 16.95
N GLU A 135 -6.99 -1.77 17.11
CA GLU A 135 -7.70 -2.29 18.28
C GLU A 135 -7.59 -3.82 18.42
N ASP A 136 -7.65 -4.57 17.32
CA ASP A 136 -7.49 -6.03 17.37
C ASP A 136 -6.08 -6.41 17.86
N LEU A 137 -5.04 -5.68 17.45
CA LEU A 137 -3.67 -5.87 17.95
C LEU A 137 -3.59 -5.62 19.46
N ASP A 138 -4.21 -4.55 19.96
CA ASP A 138 -4.25 -4.24 21.39
C ASP A 138 -4.99 -5.33 22.18
N ARG A 139 -6.15 -5.79 21.71
CA ARG A 139 -6.90 -6.89 22.34
C ARG A 139 -6.09 -8.18 22.42
N ILE A 140 -5.40 -8.55 21.34
CA ILE A 140 -4.52 -9.74 21.32
C ILE A 140 -3.43 -9.61 22.38
N LYS A 141 -2.77 -8.45 22.44
CA LYS A 141 -1.71 -8.18 23.40
C LYS A 141 -2.22 -8.25 24.84
N GLU A 142 -3.36 -7.64 25.13
CA GLU A 142 -3.99 -7.70 26.45
C GLU A 142 -4.28 -9.14 26.90
N ILE A 143 -4.86 -9.96 26.01
CA ILE A 143 -5.15 -11.37 26.33
C ILE A 143 -3.86 -12.15 26.59
N MET A 144 -2.83 -11.94 25.77
CA MET A 144 -1.53 -12.59 25.94
C MET A 144 -0.88 -12.24 27.29
N MET A 145 -0.93 -10.97 27.70
CA MET A 145 -0.31 -10.47 28.93
C MET A 145 -1.12 -10.80 30.21
N HIS A 146 -2.38 -11.21 30.10
CA HIS A 146 -3.23 -11.43 31.27
C HIS A 146 -2.84 -12.70 32.05
N GLU A 147 -2.25 -12.60 33.24
CA GLU A 147 -1.71 -13.74 33.99
C GLU A 147 -2.77 -14.75 34.48
N THR A 148 -4.03 -14.32 34.66
CA THR A 148 -5.04 -15.11 35.38
C THR A 148 -5.80 -16.16 34.56
N LYS A 149 -5.58 -16.25 33.24
CA LYS A 149 -6.31 -17.20 32.36
C LYS A 149 -5.46 -18.44 32.09
N GLY A 150 -6.07 -19.62 32.15
CA GLY A 150 -5.42 -20.88 31.75
C GLY A 150 -5.14 -20.89 30.24
N LEU A 151 -4.12 -21.65 29.79
CA LEU A 151 -3.70 -21.67 28.38
C LEU A 151 -4.87 -21.88 27.42
N LYS A 152 -5.71 -22.88 27.67
CA LYS A 152 -6.83 -23.23 26.77
C LYS A 152 -7.81 -22.05 26.59
N GLU A 153 -8.09 -21.32 27.66
CA GLU A 153 -8.95 -20.14 27.60
C GLU A 153 -8.27 -19.00 26.83
N LYS A 154 -6.97 -18.79 27.05
CA LYS A 154 -6.18 -17.81 26.28
C LYS A 154 -6.17 -18.15 24.80
N GLU A 155 -5.89 -19.40 24.44
CA GLU A 155 -5.89 -19.86 23.05
C GLU A 155 -7.23 -19.61 22.36
N GLU A 156 -8.34 -19.93 23.02
CA GLU A 156 -9.68 -19.72 22.48
C GLU A 156 -9.98 -18.23 22.24
N LEU A 157 -9.68 -17.37 23.22
CA LEU A 157 -9.89 -15.93 23.11
C LEU A 157 -8.98 -15.28 22.07
N VAL A 158 -7.70 -15.63 22.07
CA VAL A 158 -6.74 -15.12 21.09
C VAL A 158 -7.09 -15.60 19.69
N SER A 159 -7.58 -16.84 19.52
CA SER A 159 -8.03 -17.35 18.22
C SER A 159 -9.21 -16.55 17.67
N GLN A 160 -10.15 -16.14 18.54
CA GLN A 160 -11.26 -15.26 18.14
C GLN A 160 -10.73 -13.91 17.65
N GLU A 161 -9.80 -13.29 18.38
CA GLU A 161 -9.21 -12.01 17.97
C GLU A 161 -8.32 -12.13 16.72
N PHE A 162 -7.61 -13.23 16.52
CA PHE A 162 -6.90 -13.50 15.26
C PHE A 162 -7.84 -13.59 14.06
N ASN A 163 -9.01 -14.23 14.22
CA ASN A 163 -10.01 -14.29 13.15
C ASN A 163 -10.59 -12.91 12.84
N ARG A 164 -10.78 -12.05 13.86
CA ARG A 164 -11.20 -10.65 13.66
C ARG A 164 -10.13 -9.85 12.94
N LEU A 165 -8.88 -9.93 13.39
CA LEU A 165 -7.73 -9.29 12.75
C LEU A 165 -7.62 -9.69 11.27
N ALA A 166 -7.71 -10.99 10.98
CA ALA A 166 -7.67 -11.52 9.61
C ALA A 166 -8.85 -11.00 8.76
N THR A 167 -10.04 -10.88 9.36
CA THR A 167 -11.25 -10.36 8.69
C THR A 167 -11.10 -8.89 8.34
N HIS A 168 -10.75 -8.02 9.29
CA HIS A 168 -10.53 -6.60 9.04
C HIS A 168 -9.38 -6.36 8.06
N THR A 169 -8.29 -7.12 8.19
CA THR A 169 -7.17 -7.10 7.25
C THR A 169 -7.63 -7.45 5.83
N SER A 170 -8.42 -8.52 5.67
CA SER A 170 -8.97 -8.94 4.37
C SER A 170 -9.87 -7.87 3.75
N GLN A 171 -10.73 -7.23 4.55
CA GLN A 171 -11.59 -6.14 4.09
C GLN A 171 -10.78 -4.92 3.65
N MET A 172 -9.80 -4.49 4.45
CA MET A 172 -8.91 -3.37 4.13
C MET A 172 -8.14 -3.63 2.83
N ILE A 173 -7.56 -4.82 2.70
CA ILE A 173 -6.83 -5.22 1.50
C ILE A 173 -7.72 -5.23 0.26
N LYS A 174 -8.97 -5.71 0.36
CA LYS A 174 -9.91 -5.69 -0.77
C LYS A 174 -10.18 -4.26 -1.24
N LEU A 175 -10.35 -3.31 -0.31
CA LEU A 175 -10.53 -1.90 -0.67
C LEU A 175 -9.29 -1.33 -1.37
N GLU A 176 -8.10 -1.59 -0.84
CA GLU A 176 -6.85 -1.13 -1.48
C GLU A 176 -6.61 -1.81 -2.83
N TRP A 177 -7.01 -3.07 -2.99
CA TRP A 177 -6.95 -3.78 -4.26
C TRP A 177 -7.90 -3.19 -5.31
N GLU A 178 -9.10 -2.76 -4.95
CA GLU A 178 -9.96 -2.04 -5.91
C GLU A 178 -9.37 -0.67 -6.26
N LYS A 179 -8.74 0.03 -5.30
CA LYS A 179 -8.04 1.30 -5.57
C LYS A 179 -6.83 1.10 -6.50
N SER A 180 -6.16 -0.05 -6.50
CA SER A 180 -5.05 -0.33 -7.44
C SER A 180 -5.57 -0.55 -8.86
N LYS A 181 -6.70 -1.25 -9.04
CA LYS A 181 -7.32 -1.48 -10.36
C LYS A 181 -7.89 -0.22 -11.01
N LYS A 182 -8.51 0.67 -10.22
CA LYS A 182 -9.15 1.90 -10.73
C LYS A 182 -8.20 2.86 -11.45
N MET A 183 -6.88 2.68 -11.36
CA MET A 183 -5.94 3.49 -12.14
C MET A 183 -5.82 3.09 -13.62
N PHE A 184 -6.26 1.88 -13.99
CA PHE A 184 -6.30 1.44 -15.40
C PHE A 184 -7.59 1.85 -16.11
N TYR A 185 -8.71 1.95 -15.38
CA TYR A 185 -9.96 2.49 -15.88
C TYR A 185 -10.00 3.99 -15.58
N SER A 186 -9.68 4.81 -16.56
CA SER A 186 -9.77 6.27 -16.42
C SER A 186 -11.12 6.66 -15.79
N ARG A 187 -11.10 7.56 -14.81
CA ARG A 187 -12.29 8.32 -14.30
C ARG A 187 -13.19 8.87 -15.41
N TRP A 188 -12.68 8.96 -16.64
CA TRP A 188 -13.40 9.31 -17.85
C TRP A 188 -14.51 8.32 -18.24
N TRP A 189 -14.33 7.02 -17.97
CA TRP A 189 -15.32 5.97 -18.30
C TRP A 189 -16.42 5.83 -17.24
N GLU A 190 -16.12 6.01 -15.95
CA GLU A 190 -17.14 6.01 -14.89
C GLU A 190 -18.12 7.18 -15.07
N LYS A 191 -17.64 8.37 -15.46
CA LYS A 191 -18.50 9.53 -15.71
C LYS A 191 -19.41 9.40 -16.95
N LEU A 192 -19.06 8.54 -17.90
CA LEU A 192 -19.88 8.25 -19.09
C LEU A 192 -20.94 7.17 -18.83
N ASN A 193 -20.76 6.35 -17.78
CA ASN A 193 -21.70 5.29 -17.42
C ASN A 193 -22.65 5.69 -16.27
N ASP A 194 -22.34 6.73 -15.50
CA ASP A 194 -23.25 7.28 -14.48
C ASP A 194 -24.30 8.26 -15.09
N GLU A 195 -24.21 8.55 -16.40
CA GLU A 195 -25.15 9.42 -17.14
C GLU A 195 -26.10 8.65 -18.10
N ASN A 196 -26.17 7.31 -18.00
CA ASN A 196 -27.16 6.45 -18.68
C ASN A 196 -27.94 5.61 -17.67
#